data_AF-A0AAE7AQJ3-F1
#
_entry.id   AF-A0AAE7AQJ3-F1
#
_cell.length_a   1.000
_cell.length_b   1.000
_cell.length_c   1.000
_cell.angle_alpha   90.00
_cell.angle_beta   90.00
_cell.angle_gamma   90.00
#
_symmetry.space_group_name_H-M   'P 1'
#
loop_
_entity.id
_entity.type
_entity.pdbx_description
1 polymer ?
#
loop_
_entity_poly.entity_id
_entity_poly.type
_entity_poly.pdbx_seq_one_letter_code
_entity_poly.pdbx_strand_id
1 'polypeptide(L)'
;MKWNTPFIDNMRYALLLMTVGLSGCGGGDETPHTISVEAQQLELPSGSYTKLRAFSLDTVSNTKTEVSDIVTFVVNDPYMASIEEGRMLRGKSVGMVEVIAQLNGVESPPLEIVVKASLEPCFNRSPNEACLKVLEGTMGDIAGKIVTSSPSISFLEELGYVEDGSSQNHGRSYAAVYNTQMEVVPTSTPTQWSPDGIYGLFRQDGLNWESDNIGSNGQAARYCKDLANIGFYNRSDWRRITQTELIALYTEYPNGALFYNHNWPISWVYWTSTKGSSPGTFIRAGFVGGFPASTKAEVAVFTTCVSEG
;
A
#
# COMPACT_ATOMS: atom_id res chain seq x y z
N MET A 1 33.95 17.02 -45.07
CA MET A 1 33.45 15.69 -44.67
C MET A 1 31.96 15.82 -44.36
N LYS A 2 31.12 15.09 -45.11
CA LYS A 2 29.67 14.87 -44.87
C LYS A 2 29.50 14.16 -43.51
N TRP A 3 28.42 14.25 -42.73
CA TRP A 3 26.99 13.95 -42.99
C TRP A 3 26.11 14.62 -41.91
N ASN A 4 25.04 15.34 -42.26
CA ASN A 4 23.60 14.97 -42.23
C ASN A 4 23.00 14.41 -40.92
N THR A 5 22.03 15.16 -40.38
CA THR A 5 20.95 14.81 -39.42
C THR A 5 19.82 13.98 -40.10
N PRO A 6 18.68 13.65 -39.44
CA PRO A 6 18.41 13.08 -38.10
C PRO A 6 17.57 11.77 -38.21
N PHE A 7 17.33 11.03 -37.12
CA PHE A 7 16.35 9.93 -37.09
C PHE A 7 15.43 10.00 -35.86
N ILE A 8 14.13 10.08 -36.14
CA ILE A 8 13.02 9.62 -35.31
C ILE A 8 12.62 8.27 -35.90
N ASP A 9 12.54 7.19 -35.12
CA ASP A 9 11.49 6.18 -35.34
C ASP A 9 11.26 5.24 -34.15
N ASN A 10 10.01 4.79 -34.09
CA ASN A 10 9.30 4.02 -33.09
C ASN A 10 9.96 2.67 -32.71
N MET A 11 10.11 2.42 -31.40
CA MET A 11 10.36 1.07 -30.89
C MET A 11 9.09 0.22 -30.98
N ARG A 12 9.04 -0.65 -32.00
CA ARG A 12 8.19 -1.84 -32.04
C ARG A 12 8.81 -2.90 -31.13
N TYR A 13 8.08 -3.34 -30.11
CA TYR A 13 8.45 -4.53 -29.35
C TYR A 13 8.31 -5.77 -30.23
N ALA A 14 9.41 -6.50 -30.40
CA ALA A 14 9.45 -7.77 -31.09
C ALA A 14 8.93 -8.88 -30.16
N LEU A 15 7.89 -9.57 -30.60
CA LEU A 15 7.35 -10.77 -29.96
C LEU A 15 8.28 -11.95 -30.31
N LEU A 16 9.00 -12.48 -29.32
CA LEU A 16 9.89 -13.64 -29.49
C LEU A 16 9.05 -14.92 -29.30
N LEU A 17 8.68 -15.58 -30.40
CA LEU A 17 8.04 -16.90 -30.36
C LEU A 17 9.13 -17.98 -30.29
N MET A 18 9.27 -18.63 -29.12
CA MET A 18 10.00 -19.90 -29.01
C MET A 18 9.05 -21.04 -29.36
N THR A 19 9.31 -21.73 -30.48
CA THR A 19 8.63 -22.97 -30.85
C THR A 19 9.36 -24.15 -30.25
N VAL A 20 8.68 -24.88 -29.36
CA VAL A 20 9.09 -26.25 -28.97
C VAL A 20 8.18 -27.20 -29.73
N GLY A 21 8.76 -27.90 -30.72
CA GLY A 21 8.05 -28.94 -31.47
C GLY A 21 8.09 -30.26 -30.70
N LEU A 22 6.93 -30.81 -30.40
CA LEU A 22 6.77 -32.24 -30.08
C LEU A 22 5.63 -32.80 -30.91
N SER A 23 5.98 -33.79 -31.73
CA SER A 23 5.08 -34.58 -32.55
C SER A 23 4.44 -35.70 -31.74
N GLY A 24 3.11 -35.83 -31.84
CA GLY A 24 2.35 -36.95 -31.31
C GLY A 24 0.96 -37.00 -31.94
N CYS A 25 0.73 -38.00 -32.80
CA CYS A 25 -0.54 -38.21 -33.50
C CYS A 25 -1.68 -38.59 -32.55
N GLY A 26 -2.82 -37.90 -32.67
CA GLY A 26 -4.11 -38.27 -32.12
C GLY A 26 -5.20 -37.39 -32.71
N GLY A 27 -6.16 -37.98 -33.43
CA GLY A 27 -7.17 -37.26 -34.19
C GLY A 27 -8.10 -36.42 -33.32
N GLY A 28 -8.01 -35.11 -33.51
CA GLY A 28 -8.96 -34.08 -33.16
C GLY A 28 -8.58 -32.88 -34.01
N ASP A 29 -9.53 -32.29 -34.73
CA ASP A 29 -9.33 -31.09 -35.52
C ASP A 29 -9.12 -29.90 -34.56
N GLU A 30 -7.94 -29.84 -33.92
CA GLU A 30 -7.52 -28.72 -33.10
C GLU A 30 -6.60 -27.86 -33.94
N THR A 31 -7.20 -26.93 -34.68
CA THR A 31 -6.46 -25.82 -35.27
C THR A 31 -5.62 -25.14 -34.18
N PRO A 32 -4.37 -24.74 -34.46
CA PRO A 32 -3.52 -24.12 -33.44
C PRO A 32 -4.12 -22.75 -33.04
N HIS A 33 -4.60 -22.67 -31.80
CA HIS A 33 -5.15 -21.45 -31.21
C HIS A 33 -4.30 -20.97 -30.04
N THR A 34 -4.22 -19.65 -29.86
CA THR A 34 -3.72 -19.04 -28.61
C THR A 34 -4.84 -18.32 -27.88
N ILE A 35 -4.70 -18.16 -26.56
CA ILE A 35 -5.67 -17.45 -25.73
C ILE A 35 -5.02 -16.21 -25.14
N SER A 36 -5.76 -15.11 -25.08
CA SER A 36 -5.38 -13.91 -24.36
C SER A 36 -6.49 -13.43 -23.43
N VAL A 37 -6.09 -12.82 -22.32
CA VAL A 37 -7.01 -12.19 -21.36
C VAL A 37 -6.87 -10.69 -21.44
N GLU A 38 -8.01 -10.00 -21.37
CA GLU A 38 -8.10 -8.55 -21.27
C GLU A 38 -9.02 -8.20 -20.10
N ALA A 39 -8.74 -7.09 -19.42
CA ALA A 39 -9.62 -6.53 -18.40
C ALA A 39 -10.07 -5.12 -18.82
N GLN A 40 -11.26 -4.72 -18.38
CA GLN A 40 -11.75 -3.36 -18.61
C GLN A 40 -10.83 -2.31 -17.96
N GLN A 41 -10.23 -2.66 -16.81
CA GLN A 41 -9.25 -1.88 -16.08
C GLN A 41 -8.17 -2.81 -15.53
N LEU A 42 -6.90 -2.40 -15.65
CA LEU A 42 -5.73 -3.09 -15.10
C LEU A 42 -5.39 -2.62 -13.68
N GLU A 43 -6.05 -1.58 -13.21
CA GLU A 43 -5.97 -1.09 -11.84
C GLU A 43 -7.40 -1.01 -11.30
N LEU A 44 -7.67 -1.62 -10.14
CA LEU A 44 -8.98 -1.54 -9.48
C LEU A 44 -8.83 -1.26 -7.98
N PRO A 45 -9.72 -0.46 -7.37
CA PRO A 45 -9.75 -0.36 -5.90
C PRO A 45 -10.17 -1.67 -5.23
N SER A 46 -9.71 -1.91 -4.00
CA SER A 46 -10.18 -3.01 -3.16
C SER A 46 -11.70 -2.90 -2.94
N GLY A 47 -12.37 -4.04 -2.91
CA GLY A 47 -13.83 -4.12 -2.88
C GLY A 47 -14.53 -3.83 -4.21
N SER A 48 -13.82 -3.31 -5.23
CA SER A 48 -14.37 -3.03 -6.55
C SER A 48 -14.20 -4.22 -7.50
N TYR A 49 -14.78 -4.09 -8.69
CA TYR A 49 -14.85 -5.13 -9.71
C TYR A 49 -14.28 -4.64 -11.04
N THR A 50 -13.64 -5.54 -11.79
CA THR A 50 -13.30 -5.36 -13.20
C THR A 50 -13.82 -6.54 -14.00
N LYS A 51 -14.34 -6.27 -15.21
CA LYS A 51 -14.84 -7.31 -16.10
C LYS A 51 -13.69 -7.88 -16.92
N LEU A 52 -13.55 -9.20 -16.91
CA LEU A 52 -12.60 -9.94 -17.72
C LEU A 52 -13.21 -10.35 -19.06
N ARG A 53 -12.37 -10.42 -20.07
CA ARG A 53 -12.67 -10.94 -21.40
C ARG A 53 -11.55 -11.84 -21.86
N ALA A 54 -11.90 -12.92 -22.55
CA ALA A 54 -10.92 -13.83 -23.13
C ALA A 54 -11.14 -13.94 -24.64
N PHE A 55 -10.04 -14.04 -25.37
CA PHE A 55 -10.06 -14.16 -26.82
C PHE A 55 -9.21 -15.33 -27.27
N SER A 56 -9.73 -16.10 -28.22
CA SER A 56 -8.99 -17.11 -28.96
C SER A 56 -8.52 -16.50 -30.28
N LEU A 57 -7.25 -16.70 -30.64
CA LEU A 57 -6.70 -16.35 -31.94
C LEU A 57 -6.38 -17.64 -32.70
N ASP A 58 -7.09 -17.88 -33.79
CA ASP A 58 -6.68 -18.89 -34.77
C ASP A 58 -5.42 -18.41 -35.49
N THR A 59 -4.31 -19.12 -35.31
CA THR A 59 -3.01 -18.72 -35.84
C THR A 59 -2.87 -18.92 -37.35
N VAL A 60 -3.78 -19.66 -37.98
CA VAL A 60 -3.82 -19.89 -39.44
C VAL A 60 -4.67 -18.83 -40.12
N SER A 61 -5.90 -18.63 -39.64
CA SER A 61 -6.81 -17.64 -40.24
C SER A 61 -6.58 -16.22 -39.71
N ASN A 62 -5.79 -16.07 -38.65
CA ASN A 62 -5.60 -14.82 -37.90
C ASN A 62 -6.92 -14.21 -37.39
N THR A 63 -7.91 -15.06 -37.15
CA THR A 63 -9.23 -14.66 -36.67
C THR A 63 -9.24 -14.62 -35.14
N LYS A 64 -9.60 -13.46 -34.58
CA LYS A 64 -9.79 -13.28 -33.14
C LYS A 64 -11.28 -13.45 -32.78
N THR A 65 -11.58 -14.39 -31.89
CA THR A 65 -12.94 -14.69 -31.44
C THR A 65 -13.03 -14.53 -29.93
N GLU A 66 -14.06 -13.85 -29.43
CA GLU A 66 -14.30 -13.77 -27.99
C GLU A 66 -14.82 -15.11 -27.47
N VAL A 67 -14.19 -15.62 -26.43
CA VAL A 67 -14.46 -16.93 -25.81
C VAL A 67 -14.75 -16.82 -24.31
N SER A 68 -15.02 -15.61 -23.82
CA SER A 68 -15.25 -15.28 -22.40
C SER A 68 -16.26 -16.20 -21.68
N ASP A 69 -17.25 -16.73 -22.38
CA ASP A 69 -18.33 -17.55 -21.79
C ASP A 69 -18.00 -19.05 -21.73
N ILE A 70 -16.89 -19.48 -22.33
CA ILE A 70 -16.46 -20.90 -22.38
C ILE A 70 -15.09 -21.13 -21.74
N VAL A 71 -14.38 -20.06 -21.35
CA VAL A 71 -13.13 -20.17 -20.59
C VAL A 71 -13.39 -20.25 -19.09
N THR A 72 -12.42 -20.78 -18.36
CA THR A 72 -12.34 -20.63 -16.91
C THR A 72 -11.25 -19.62 -16.57
N PHE A 73 -11.60 -18.53 -15.89
CA PHE A 73 -10.61 -17.60 -15.34
C PHE A 73 -10.09 -18.09 -14.00
N VAL A 74 -8.77 -18.02 -13.80
CA VAL A 74 -8.10 -18.43 -12.58
C VAL A 74 -7.22 -17.28 -12.09
N VAL A 75 -7.27 -17.03 -10.78
CA VAL A 75 -6.44 -16.03 -10.11
C VAL A 75 -5.34 -16.73 -9.31
N ASN A 76 -4.13 -16.18 -9.30
CA ASN A 76 -3.00 -16.78 -8.60
C ASN A 76 -3.11 -16.72 -7.06
N ASP A 77 -3.78 -15.71 -6.51
CA ASP A 77 -3.97 -15.52 -5.06
C ASP A 77 -5.44 -15.23 -4.69
N PRO A 78 -6.17 -16.20 -4.08
CA PRO A 78 -7.57 -16.05 -3.70
C PRO A 78 -7.82 -15.13 -2.48
N TYR A 79 -6.76 -14.79 -1.73
CA TYR A 79 -6.82 -13.80 -0.65
C TYR A 79 -6.75 -12.38 -1.20
N MET A 80 -6.03 -12.17 -2.30
CA MET A 80 -5.91 -10.85 -2.94
C MET A 80 -7.05 -10.54 -3.91
N ALA A 81 -7.58 -11.53 -4.63
CA ALA A 81 -8.71 -11.33 -5.54
C ALA A 81 -9.58 -12.59 -5.67
N SER A 82 -10.76 -12.46 -6.28
CA SER A 82 -11.58 -13.61 -6.65
C SER A 82 -12.37 -13.38 -7.93
N ILE A 83 -12.63 -14.46 -8.67
CA ILE A 83 -13.58 -14.44 -9.79
C ILE A 83 -14.98 -14.68 -9.26
N GLU A 84 -15.85 -13.68 -9.41
CA GLU A 84 -17.29 -13.74 -9.15
C GLU A 84 -18.03 -13.78 -10.50
N GLU A 85 -19.21 -14.40 -10.52
CA GLU A 85 -20.06 -14.50 -11.73
C GLU A 85 -19.32 -14.98 -13.00
N GLY A 86 -18.32 -15.85 -12.83
CA GLY A 86 -17.53 -16.47 -13.91
C GLY A 86 -16.55 -15.55 -14.65
N ARG A 87 -16.70 -14.22 -14.59
CA ARG A 87 -15.86 -13.26 -15.35
C ARG A 87 -15.68 -11.90 -14.68
N MET A 88 -16.19 -11.72 -13.47
CA MET A 88 -16.04 -10.48 -12.70
C MET A 88 -14.92 -10.67 -11.69
N LEU A 89 -13.77 -10.06 -11.90
CA LEU A 89 -12.71 -10.10 -10.90
C LEU A 89 -12.99 -9.04 -9.83
N ARG A 90 -13.10 -9.48 -8.58
CA ARG A 90 -13.18 -8.63 -7.39
C ARG A 90 -11.82 -8.53 -6.72
N GLY A 91 -11.36 -7.30 -6.48
CA GLY A 91 -10.19 -7.05 -5.65
C GLY A 91 -10.55 -7.18 -4.17
N LYS A 92 -9.81 -7.99 -3.41
CA LYS A 92 -10.04 -8.19 -1.96
C LYS A 92 -8.97 -7.53 -1.11
N SER A 93 -7.70 -7.68 -1.49
CA SER A 93 -6.57 -7.10 -0.77
C SER A 93 -5.59 -6.47 -1.73
N VAL A 94 -4.89 -5.45 -1.24
CA VAL A 94 -4.01 -4.60 -2.03
C VAL A 94 -2.75 -5.35 -2.46
N GLY A 95 -2.49 -5.38 -3.76
CA GLY A 95 -1.36 -6.09 -4.33
C GLY A 95 -1.49 -6.28 -5.85
N MET A 96 -0.50 -6.94 -6.43
CA MET A 96 -0.54 -7.39 -7.83
C MET A 96 -1.09 -8.82 -7.85
N VAL A 97 -2.09 -9.05 -8.71
CA VAL A 97 -2.64 -10.39 -8.97
C VAL A 97 -2.46 -10.73 -10.44
N GLU A 98 -2.25 -12.01 -10.71
CA GLU A 98 -2.16 -12.55 -12.06
C GLU A 98 -3.44 -13.31 -12.37
N VAL A 99 -3.99 -13.07 -13.55
CA VAL A 99 -5.17 -13.75 -14.07
C VAL A 99 -4.80 -14.52 -15.32
N ILE A 100 -5.19 -15.78 -15.39
CA ILE A 100 -5.11 -16.59 -16.61
C ILE A 100 -6.51 -17.05 -17.04
N ALA A 101 -6.68 -17.34 -18.33
CA ALA A 101 -7.83 -18.07 -18.85
C ALA A 101 -7.41 -19.45 -19.32
N GLN A 102 -8.23 -20.45 -18.99
CA GLN A 102 -8.06 -21.84 -19.40
C GLN A 102 -9.20 -22.26 -20.33
N LEU A 103 -8.86 -22.87 -21.48
CA LEU A 103 -9.82 -23.49 -22.41
C LEU A 103 -9.23 -24.77 -22.96
N ASN A 104 -9.89 -25.90 -22.74
CA ASN A 104 -9.49 -27.21 -23.28
C ASN A 104 -7.99 -27.56 -23.04
N GLY A 105 -7.44 -27.18 -21.88
CA GLY A 105 -6.03 -27.44 -21.53
C GLY A 105 -5.02 -26.42 -22.09
N VAL A 106 -5.47 -25.42 -22.85
CA VAL A 106 -4.65 -24.26 -23.26
C VAL A 106 -4.81 -23.15 -22.23
N GLU A 107 -3.68 -22.59 -21.78
CA GLU A 107 -3.64 -21.44 -20.87
C GLU A 107 -3.22 -20.17 -21.61
N SER A 108 -3.79 -19.04 -21.21
CA SER A 108 -3.28 -17.74 -21.65
C SER A 108 -1.98 -17.37 -20.92
N PRO A 109 -1.18 -16.45 -21.47
CA PRO A 109 -0.23 -15.69 -20.66
C PRO A 109 -0.95 -14.99 -19.48
N PRO A 110 -0.26 -14.76 -18.35
CA PRO A 110 -0.84 -14.06 -17.22
C PRO A 110 -1.12 -12.59 -17.56
N LEU A 111 -2.30 -12.12 -17.15
CA LEU A 111 -2.65 -10.71 -17.12
C LEU A 111 -2.41 -10.17 -15.70
N GLU A 112 -1.49 -9.23 -15.56
CA GLU A 112 -1.25 -8.53 -14.31
C GLU A 112 -2.33 -7.47 -14.07
N ILE A 113 -2.93 -7.50 -12.88
CA ILE A 113 -3.90 -6.51 -12.41
C ILE A 113 -3.47 -6.02 -11.03
N VAL A 114 -3.46 -4.70 -10.84
CA VAL A 114 -3.10 -4.05 -9.58
C VAL A 114 -4.36 -3.73 -8.79
N VAL A 115 -4.57 -4.43 -7.67
CA VAL A 115 -5.58 -4.06 -6.67
C VAL A 115 -5.00 -2.94 -5.83
N LYS A 116 -5.55 -1.74 -6.00
CA LYS A 116 -5.22 -0.55 -5.20
C LYS A 116 -6.08 -0.52 -3.95
N ALA A 117 -5.61 0.16 -2.93
CA ALA A 117 -6.43 0.37 -1.75
C ALA A 117 -7.58 1.33 -2.06
N SER A 118 -8.82 1.00 -1.68
CA SER A 118 -9.95 1.94 -1.76
C SER A 118 -9.94 2.89 -0.55
N LEU A 119 -8.84 3.63 -0.40
CA LEU A 119 -8.58 4.45 0.78
C LEU A 119 -8.76 5.93 0.43
N GLU A 120 -9.93 6.46 0.77
CA GLU A 120 -10.14 7.90 0.85
C GLU A 120 -9.58 8.43 2.18
N PRO A 121 -8.97 9.62 2.22
CA PRO A 121 -8.57 10.24 3.47
C PRO A 121 -9.77 10.50 4.38
N CYS A 122 -9.58 10.36 5.70
CA CYS A 122 -10.65 10.65 6.66
C CYS A 122 -10.88 12.16 6.77
N PHE A 123 -11.84 12.71 6.01
CA PHE A 123 -12.32 14.08 6.27
C PHE A 123 -13.20 14.09 7.53
N ASN A 124 -14.42 13.53 7.43
CA ASN A 124 -15.41 13.48 8.52
C ASN A 124 -15.69 12.07 9.07
N ARG A 125 -14.97 11.07 8.57
CA ARG A 125 -15.17 9.66 8.94
C ARG A 125 -14.58 9.36 10.32
N SER A 126 -15.21 8.44 11.04
CA SER A 126 -14.71 7.96 12.33
C SER A 126 -13.36 7.28 12.14
N PRO A 127 -12.39 7.41 13.07
CA PRO A 127 -11.15 6.65 13.02
C PRO A 127 -11.36 5.12 13.07
N ASN A 128 -12.53 4.65 13.49
CA ASN A 128 -12.88 3.23 13.47
C ASN A 128 -13.24 2.72 12.06
N GLU A 129 -13.41 3.62 11.10
CA GLU A 129 -13.55 3.27 9.69
C GLU A 129 -12.16 3.10 9.05
N ALA A 130 -12.06 2.30 7.99
CA ALA A 130 -10.81 2.06 7.27
C ALA A 130 -10.40 3.28 6.41
N CYS A 131 -9.95 4.35 7.07
CA CYS A 131 -9.43 5.55 6.44
C CYS A 131 -8.21 6.08 7.20
N LEU A 132 -7.41 6.93 6.56
CA LEU A 132 -6.22 7.57 7.14
C LEU A 132 -6.32 9.09 7.02
N LYS A 133 -6.10 9.83 8.10
CA LYS A 133 -6.13 11.29 8.06
C LYS A 133 -4.87 11.82 7.39
N VAL A 134 -5.02 12.88 6.61
CA VAL A 134 -3.92 13.62 6.00
C VAL A 134 -4.07 15.12 6.27
N LEU A 135 -2.95 15.82 6.38
CA LEU A 135 -2.89 17.28 6.45
C LEU A 135 -1.80 17.78 5.50
N GLU A 136 -2.01 18.96 4.92
CA GLU A 136 -0.99 19.70 4.20
C GLU A 136 -0.30 20.68 5.16
N GLY A 137 1.02 20.63 5.23
CA GLY A 137 1.81 21.57 6.01
C GLY A 137 1.98 22.89 5.27
N THR A 138 1.89 23.99 6.00
CA THR A 138 1.97 25.34 5.42
C THR A 138 3.20 26.12 5.88
N MET A 139 3.93 25.61 6.87
CA MET A 139 5.10 26.29 7.43
C MET A 139 6.26 25.37 7.82
N GLY A 140 7.45 25.96 7.94
CA GLY A 140 8.67 25.24 8.33
C GLY A 140 9.01 24.11 7.37
N ASP A 141 9.58 23.02 7.90
CA ASP A 141 10.06 21.89 7.12
C ASP A 141 8.93 21.03 6.52
N ILE A 142 7.66 21.27 6.90
CA ILE A 142 6.49 20.60 6.31
C ILE A 142 5.77 21.45 5.27
N ALA A 143 6.23 22.66 4.97
CA ALA A 143 5.58 23.53 4.00
C ALA A 143 5.48 22.85 2.62
N GLY A 144 4.26 22.73 2.09
CA GLY A 144 3.96 22.08 0.81
C GLY A 144 3.96 20.55 0.85
N LYS A 145 4.19 19.93 2.02
CA LYS A 145 4.21 18.47 2.20
C LYS A 145 2.87 17.98 2.73
N ILE A 146 2.51 16.74 2.41
CA ILE A 146 1.36 16.05 3.00
C ILE A 146 1.83 15.11 4.10
N VAL A 147 1.19 15.14 5.27
CA VAL A 147 1.51 14.32 6.44
C VAL A 147 0.30 13.48 6.85
N THR A 148 0.51 12.23 7.27
CA THR A 148 -0.57 11.31 7.71
C THR A 148 -0.68 11.21 9.23
N SER A 149 -1.88 10.89 9.76
CA SER A 149 -2.01 10.45 11.15
C SER A 149 -1.46 9.05 11.38
N SER A 150 -1.46 8.59 12.64
CA SER A 150 -1.31 7.15 12.90
C SER A 150 -2.53 6.40 12.34
N PRO A 151 -2.34 5.24 11.70
CA PRO A 151 -3.44 4.47 11.14
C PRO A 151 -4.26 3.76 12.23
N SER A 152 -5.56 3.61 11.98
CA SER A 152 -6.44 2.74 12.76
C SER A 152 -6.20 1.26 12.43
N ILE A 153 -6.66 0.37 13.30
CA ILE A 153 -6.59 -1.07 13.03
C ILE A 153 -7.45 -1.43 11.81
N SER A 154 -8.64 -0.87 11.66
CA SER A 154 -9.49 -1.09 10.48
C SER A 154 -8.78 -0.72 9.17
N PHE A 155 -8.02 0.39 9.16
CA PHE A 155 -7.22 0.78 8.00
C PHE A 155 -6.09 -0.21 7.70
N LEU A 156 -5.41 -0.68 8.75
CA LEU A 156 -4.33 -1.66 8.64
C LEU A 156 -4.83 -3.02 8.15
N GLU A 157 -5.97 -3.48 8.64
CA GLU A 157 -6.61 -4.74 8.24
C GLU A 157 -7.00 -4.73 6.76
N GLU A 158 -7.52 -3.62 6.22
CA GLU A 158 -7.80 -3.46 4.78
C GLU A 158 -6.53 -3.53 3.92
N LEU A 159 -5.40 -3.08 4.46
CA LEU A 159 -4.10 -3.24 3.83
C LEU A 159 -3.50 -4.64 4.03
N GLY A 160 -4.13 -5.53 4.80
CA GLY A 160 -3.64 -6.87 5.09
C GLY A 160 -2.51 -6.89 6.11
N TYR A 161 -2.44 -5.91 7.01
CA TYR A 161 -1.49 -5.90 8.13
C TYR A 161 -1.93 -6.84 9.25
N VAL A 162 -0.96 -7.49 9.88
CA VAL A 162 -1.17 -8.36 11.05
C VAL A 162 -0.33 -7.90 12.26
N GLU A 163 -0.77 -8.22 13.47
CA GLU A 163 0.00 -7.92 14.68
C GLU A 163 1.21 -8.86 14.81
N ASP A 164 2.41 -8.29 14.92
CA ASP A 164 3.66 -8.97 15.25
C ASP A 164 4.60 -8.00 15.97
N GLY A 165 4.60 -8.06 17.31
CA GLY A 165 5.47 -7.26 18.17
C GLY A 165 6.89 -7.81 18.36
N SER A 166 7.26 -8.90 17.68
CA SER A 166 8.55 -9.57 17.86
C SER A 166 9.71 -8.82 17.18
N SER A 167 10.95 -9.15 17.56
CA SER A 167 12.15 -8.63 16.88
C SER A 167 12.34 -9.23 15.47
N GLN A 168 11.61 -10.28 15.12
CA GLN A 168 11.65 -10.95 13.82
C GLN A 168 10.46 -10.55 12.92
N ASN A 169 9.76 -9.48 13.28
CA ASN A 169 8.64 -8.98 12.50
C ASN A 169 9.06 -8.64 11.07
N HIS A 170 8.19 -8.93 10.12
CA HIS A 170 8.42 -8.68 8.70
C HIS A 170 7.08 -8.41 7.99
N GLY A 171 7.15 -8.10 6.69
CA GLY A 171 5.98 -7.85 5.86
C GLY A 171 5.10 -6.71 6.39
N ARG A 172 3.81 -6.80 6.07
CA ARG A 172 2.76 -5.91 6.56
C ARG A 172 2.43 -6.27 8.00
N SER A 173 3.11 -5.62 8.95
CA SER A 173 2.87 -5.84 10.37
C SER A 173 2.97 -4.58 11.21
N TYR A 174 2.21 -4.58 12.31
CA TYR A 174 2.28 -3.59 13.41
C TYR A 174 2.60 -4.33 14.72
N ALA A 175 3.12 -3.63 15.73
CA ALA A 175 3.64 -4.28 16.93
C ALA A 175 2.62 -4.50 18.05
N ALA A 176 1.66 -3.59 18.18
CA ALA A 176 0.66 -3.59 19.25
C ALA A 176 -0.50 -2.66 18.88
N VAL A 177 -1.55 -2.70 19.69
CA VAL A 177 -2.71 -1.81 19.57
C VAL A 177 -2.74 -0.77 20.68
N TYR A 178 -3.25 0.44 20.39
CA TYR A 178 -3.52 1.48 21.37
C TYR A 178 -4.99 1.90 21.30
N ASN A 179 -5.73 1.70 22.38
CA ASN A 179 -7.13 2.08 22.49
C ASN A 179 -7.27 3.43 23.21
N THR A 180 -7.75 4.44 22.50
CA THR A 180 -7.94 5.80 23.03
C THR A 180 -9.22 5.96 23.86
N GLN A 181 -10.16 5.00 23.77
CA GLN A 181 -11.39 4.98 24.57
C GLN A 181 -11.11 4.69 26.06
N MET A 182 -9.92 4.17 26.39
CA MET A 182 -9.56 3.76 27.75
C MET A 182 -8.95 4.89 28.61
N GLU A 183 -8.77 6.10 28.08
CA GLU A 183 -8.20 7.22 28.84
C GLU A 183 -9.28 8.12 29.47
N VAL A 184 -10.33 7.51 30.05
CA VAL A 184 -11.19 8.20 31.02
C VAL A 184 -10.43 8.20 32.36
N VAL A 185 -9.44 9.08 32.49
CA VAL A 185 -8.88 9.39 33.80
C VAL A 185 -10.02 9.96 34.64
N PRO A 186 -10.32 9.41 35.85
CA PRO A 186 -11.38 9.92 36.72
C PRO A 186 -10.89 11.19 37.46
N THR A 187 -10.28 12.12 36.72
CA THR A 187 -10.07 13.48 37.17
C THR A 187 -11.16 14.33 36.51
N SER A 188 -11.66 15.32 37.24
CA SER A 188 -12.87 16.11 36.91
C SER A 188 -12.74 17.02 35.67
N THR A 189 -11.85 16.70 34.74
CA THR A 189 -11.64 17.35 33.45
C THR A 189 -11.30 16.27 32.42
N PRO A 190 -12.21 15.92 31.50
CA PRO A 190 -11.90 14.95 30.45
C PRO A 190 -10.93 15.63 29.47
N THR A 191 -9.63 15.51 29.69
CA THR A 191 -8.68 15.90 28.65
C THR A 191 -8.51 14.71 27.70
N GLN A 192 -9.55 14.48 26.90
CA GLN A 192 -9.45 13.59 25.75
C GLN A 192 -8.48 14.24 24.76
N TRP A 193 -7.35 13.60 24.50
CA TRP A 193 -6.31 14.07 23.57
C TRP A 193 -6.24 13.20 22.30
N SER A 194 -7.24 12.37 22.05
CA SER A 194 -7.36 11.58 20.84
C SER A 194 -8.82 11.27 20.56
N PRO A 195 -9.22 11.12 19.29
CA PRO A 195 -10.56 10.65 19.00
C PRO A 195 -10.67 9.18 19.39
N ASP A 196 -11.90 8.74 19.68
CA ASP A 196 -12.19 7.36 20.02
C ASP A 196 -11.80 6.43 18.86
N GLY A 197 -10.93 5.48 19.16
CA GLY A 197 -10.58 4.41 18.24
C GLY A 197 -9.42 3.55 18.70
N ILE A 198 -9.13 2.56 17.86
CA ILE A 198 -8.06 1.60 18.07
C ILE A 198 -7.02 1.81 16.97
N TYR A 199 -5.78 2.08 17.37
CA TYR A 199 -4.69 2.45 16.48
C TYR A 199 -3.56 1.43 16.53
N GLY A 200 -2.91 1.21 15.38
CA GLY A 200 -1.70 0.40 15.32
C GLY A 200 -0.50 1.17 15.85
N LEU A 201 0.31 0.51 16.66
CA LEU A 201 1.62 0.97 17.11
C LEU A 201 2.72 0.25 16.33
N PHE A 202 3.82 0.95 16.06
CA PHE A 202 4.89 0.47 15.21
C PHE A 202 6.23 0.49 15.94
N ARG A 203 7.05 -0.51 15.67
CA ARG A 203 8.48 -0.51 16.02
C ARG A 203 9.32 0.06 14.86
N GLN A 204 10.56 0.42 15.17
CA GLN A 204 11.56 0.87 14.20
C GLN A 204 12.51 -0.25 13.77
N ASP A 205 12.36 -1.44 14.34
CA ASP A 205 13.13 -2.65 14.04
C ASP A 205 12.27 -3.78 13.45
N GLY A 206 12.92 -4.90 13.11
CA GLY A 206 12.32 -6.09 12.52
C GLY A 206 13.37 -7.07 11.97
N LEU A 207 12.92 -8.09 11.26
CA LEU A 207 13.78 -9.05 10.58
C LEU A 207 14.75 -8.34 9.64
N ASN A 208 16.03 -8.69 9.70
CA ASN A 208 17.11 -8.06 8.93
C ASN A 208 17.19 -6.53 9.13
N TRP A 209 16.81 -6.06 10.32
CA TRP A 209 17.07 -4.68 10.73
C TRP A 209 18.54 -4.50 11.09
N GLU A 210 19.15 -3.48 10.48
CA GLU A 210 20.48 -3.01 10.87
C GLU A 210 20.35 -1.63 11.52
N SER A 211 20.97 -1.48 12.70
CA SER A 211 20.97 -0.23 13.47
C SER A 211 21.54 0.95 12.69
N ASP A 212 22.40 0.67 11.72
CA ASP A 212 23.20 1.68 11.04
C ASP A 212 22.47 2.26 9.82
N ASN A 213 21.48 1.55 9.27
CA ASN A 213 20.73 1.93 8.07
C ASN A 213 19.34 2.52 8.37
N ILE A 214 19.26 3.43 9.35
CA ILE A 214 18.07 4.23 9.73
C ILE A 214 16.82 3.38 10.05
N GLY A 215 16.94 2.06 10.18
CA GLY A 215 15.80 1.16 10.33
C GLY A 215 14.90 1.07 9.08
N SER A 216 15.50 1.06 7.88
CA SER A 216 14.79 0.93 6.59
C SER A 216 13.88 -0.29 6.48
N ASN A 217 14.17 -1.37 7.22
CA ASN A 217 13.35 -2.57 7.31
C ASN A 217 12.42 -2.62 8.54
N GLY A 218 12.37 -1.59 9.38
CA GLY A 218 11.46 -1.57 10.54
C GLY A 218 9.99 -1.40 10.15
N GLN A 219 9.06 -1.79 11.02
CA GLN A 219 7.62 -1.72 10.74
C GLN A 219 7.16 -0.33 10.28
N ALA A 220 7.57 0.73 10.99
CA ALA A 220 7.22 2.10 10.62
C ALA A 220 7.74 2.51 9.23
N ALA A 221 8.92 2.01 8.85
CA ALA A 221 9.50 2.29 7.53
C ALA A 221 8.78 1.52 6.41
N ARG A 222 8.50 0.23 6.63
CA ARG A 222 7.73 -0.60 5.70
C ARG A 222 6.33 -0.03 5.48
N TYR A 223 5.68 0.43 6.55
CA TYR A 223 4.38 1.10 6.46
C TYR A 223 4.38 2.32 5.54
N CYS A 224 5.29 3.27 5.74
CA CYS A 224 5.34 4.43 4.84
C CYS A 224 5.69 4.04 3.41
N LYS A 225 6.58 3.07 3.20
CA LYS A 225 6.90 2.54 1.87
C LYS A 225 5.69 1.88 1.21
N ASP A 226 4.84 1.19 1.97
CA ASP A 226 3.62 0.60 1.44
C ASP A 226 2.64 1.68 1.00
N LEU A 227 2.46 2.76 1.76
CA LEU A 227 1.66 3.90 1.32
C LEU A 227 2.14 4.48 -0.02
N ALA A 228 3.46 4.56 -0.22
CA ALA A 228 4.08 4.95 -1.49
C ALA A 228 3.75 3.97 -2.62
N ASN A 229 3.93 2.67 -2.38
CA ASN A 229 3.71 1.63 -3.39
C ASN A 229 2.25 1.58 -3.86
N ILE A 230 1.30 1.83 -2.97
CA ILE A 230 -0.14 1.78 -3.29
C ILE A 230 -0.65 3.10 -3.87
N GLY A 231 0.20 4.12 -3.99
CA GLY A 231 -0.19 5.43 -4.48
C GLY A 231 -1.18 6.15 -3.57
N PHE A 232 -1.10 5.94 -2.24
CA PHE A 232 -2.07 6.50 -1.30
C PHE A 232 -2.14 8.02 -1.44
N TYR A 233 -3.36 8.56 -1.55
CA TYR A 233 -3.61 9.98 -1.79
C TYR A 233 -2.89 10.54 -3.03
N ASN A 234 -2.73 9.72 -4.08
CA ASN A 234 -2.05 10.06 -5.33
C ASN A 234 -0.57 10.46 -5.13
N ARG A 235 0.10 9.86 -4.14
CA ARG A 235 1.52 10.06 -3.84
C ARG A 235 2.28 8.75 -3.82
N SER A 236 3.51 8.76 -4.34
CA SER A 236 4.38 7.57 -4.47
C SER A 236 5.72 7.69 -3.72
N ASP A 237 5.85 8.73 -2.89
CA ASP A 237 7.09 9.13 -2.21
C ASP A 237 6.96 9.18 -0.68
N TRP A 238 5.91 8.56 -0.13
CA TRP A 238 5.69 8.45 1.30
C TRP A 238 6.91 7.89 2.03
N ARG A 239 7.39 8.63 3.01
CA ARG A 239 8.49 8.25 3.90
C ARG A 239 8.17 8.59 5.35
N ARG A 240 8.95 8.05 6.28
CA ARG A 240 8.86 8.47 7.69
C ARG A 240 9.20 9.95 7.82
N ILE A 241 8.46 10.64 8.68
CA ILE A 241 8.72 12.03 9.04
C ILE A 241 10.08 12.19 9.72
N THR A 242 10.79 13.30 9.51
CA THR A 242 11.99 13.65 10.28
C THR A 242 11.61 14.33 11.59
N GLN A 243 12.57 14.48 12.51
CA GLN A 243 12.37 15.26 13.73
C GLN A 243 12.00 16.72 13.44
N THR A 244 12.68 17.37 12.47
CA THR A 244 12.44 18.78 12.17
C THR A 244 11.06 18.99 11.55
N GLU A 245 10.61 18.06 10.71
CA GLU A 245 9.26 18.04 10.17
C GLU A 245 8.19 17.82 11.24
N LEU A 246 8.42 16.88 12.17
CA LEU A 246 7.48 16.65 13.28
C LEU A 246 7.37 17.87 14.21
N ILE A 247 8.48 18.57 14.45
CA ILE A 247 8.50 19.84 15.20
C ILE A 247 7.77 20.95 14.45
N ALA A 248 7.95 21.05 13.13
CA ALA A 248 7.23 22.01 12.30
C ALA A 248 5.72 21.76 12.36
N LEU A 249 5.29 20.49 12.29
CA LEU A 249 3.87 20.11 12.46
C LEU A 249 3.32 20.50 13.84
N TYR A 250 4.06 20.26 14.92
CA TYR A 250 3.67 20.72 16.25
C TYR A 250 3.59 22.25 16.35
N THR A 251 4.51 22.96 15.70
CA THR A 251 4.56 24.43 15.70
C THR A 251 3.38 25.04 14.95
N GLU A 252 2.97 24.42 13.85
CA GLU A 252 1.79 24.82 13.07
C GLU A 252 0.48 24.55 13.86
N TYR A 253 0.44 23.47 14.63
CA TYR A 253 -0.74 23.03 15.38
C TYR A 253 -0.45 22.83 16.89
N PRO A 254 -0.13 23.89 17.65
CA PRO A 254 0.28 23.79 19.05
C PRO A 254 -0.91 23.51 19.98
N ASN A 255 -0.60 23.14 21.24
CA ASN A 255 -1.59 22.99 22.32
C ASN A 255 -2.77 22.06 21.98
N GLY A 256 -2.48 21.01 21.21
CA GLY A 256 -3.44 20.00 20.79
C GLY A 256 -4.42 20.42 19.69
N ALA A 257 -4.13 21.50 18.95
CA ALA A 257 -4.91 21.90 17.79
C ALA A 257 -5.06 20.78 16.75
N LEU A 258 -4.06 19.88 16.62
CA LEU A 258 -4.16 18.66 15.81
C LEU A 258 -5.38 17.81 16.17
N PHE A 259 -5.66 17.64 17.47
CA PHE A 259 -6.85 16.90 17.91
C PHE A 259 -8.12 17.73 17.72
N TYR A 260 -8.17 18.95 18.28
CA TYR A 260 -9.39 19.75 18.31
C TYR A 260 -9.91 20.15 16.92
N ASN A 261 -9.01 20.38 15.96
CA ASN A 261 -9.38 20.89 14.64
C ASN A 261 -9.41 19.79 13.58
N HIS A 262 -8.67 18.69 13.77
CA HIS A 262 -8.47 17.68 12.73
C HIS A 262 -8.77 16.24 13.19
N ASN A 263 -9.20 16.05 14.44
CA ASN A 263 -9.41 14.73 15.06
C ASN A 263 -8.17 13.84 14.88
N TRP A 264 -6.98 14.40 15.06
CA TRP A 264 -5.74 13.65 15.02
C TRP A 264 -5.42 13.07 16.40
N PRO A 265 -5.02 11.80 16.53
CA PRO A 265 -4.70 11.21 17.82
C PRO A 265 -3.37 11.75 18.37
N ILE A 266 -3.37 12.39 19.54
CA ILE A 266 -2.16 12.98 20.15
C ILE A 266 -1.90 12.56 21.59
N SER A 267 -2.70 11.65 22.16
CA SER A 267 -2.46 11.07 23.51
C SER A 267 -1.17 10.25 23.61
N TRP A 268 -0.55 9.88 22.50
CA TRP A 268 0.73 9.17 22.47
C TRP A 268 1.75 9.85 21.58
N VAL A 269 2.98 9.36 21.67
CA VAL A 269 4.15 9.86 20.94
C VAL A 269 4.29 9.23 19.57
N TYR A 270 4.90 9.98 18.66
CA TYR A 270 5.12 9.62 17.26
C TYR A 270 6.59 9.37 16.96
N TRP A 271 6.84 8.33 16.18
CA TRP A 271 8.16 8.05 15.64
C TRP A 271 8.64 9.11 14.64
N THR A 272 9.96 9.26 14.56
CA THR A 272 10.64 9.99 13.48
C THR A 272 11.69 9.08 12.83
N SER A 273 12.20 9.47 11.66
CA SER A 273 13.35 8.83 11.01
C SER A 273 14.70 9.27 11.59
N THR A 274 14.71 10.23 12.51
CA THR A 274 15.94 10.80 13.07
C THR A 274 16.55 9.88 14.11
N LYS A 275 17.85 9.55 13.96
CA LYS A 275 18.61 8.74 14.93
C LYS A 275 18.73 9.46 16.27
N GLY A 276 18.64 8.69 17.36
CA GLY A 276 18.89 9.16 18.71
C GLY A 276 20.37 9.18 19.07
N SER A 277 20.67 9.52 20.32
CA SER A 277 22.03 9.67 20.84
C SER A 277 22.77 8.36 21.08
N SER A 278 22.07 7.23 21.05
CA SER A 278 22.65 5.90 21.29
C SER A 278 22.37 4.96 20.11
N PRO A 279 23.25 3.96 19.85
CA PRO A 279 23.02 2.96 18.81
C PRO A 279 21.64 2.29 18.96
N GLY A 280 20.93 2.11 17.84
CA GLY A 280 19.61 1.50 17.83
C GLY A 280 18.49 2.34 18.47
N THR A 281 18.71 3.65 18.67
CA THR A 281 17.67 4.57 19.16
C THR A 281 17.25 5.57 18.10
N PHE A 282 16.00 6.04 18.21
CA PHE A 282 15.40 7.04 17.35
C PHE A 282 14.75 8.14 18.18
N ILE A 283 14.61 9.32 17.58
CA ILE A 283 13.85 10.41 18.18
C ILE A 283 12.35 10.14 17.99
N ARG A 284 11.59 10.37 19.06
CA ARG A 284 10.12 10.46 19.05
C ARG A 284 9.68 11.75 19.72
N ALA A 285 8.50 12.25 19.39
CA ALA A 285 7.90 13.38 20.11
C ALA A 285 6.38 13.22 20.21
N GLY A 286 5.76 13.78 21.25
CA GLY A 286 4.31 13.85 21.39
C GLY A 286 3.80 15.28 21.16
N PHE A 287 2.55 15.44 20.74
CA PHE A 287 1.98 16.75 20.42
C PHE A 287 1.29 17.46 21.61
N VAL A 288 1.22 16.83 22.79
CA VAL A 288 0.74 17.50 24.01
C VAL A 288 1.85 18.36 24.64
N GLY A 289 3.10 17.89 24.62
CA GLY A 289 4.25 18.60 25.21
C GLY A 289 5.31 19.06 24.21
N GLY A 290 5.32 18.54 22.98
CA GLY A 290 6.29 18.91 21.94
C GLY A 290 7.74 18.44 22.19
N PHE A 291 8.03 17.78 23.31
CA PHE A 291 9.41 17.44 23.69
C PHE A 291 9.92 16.18 22.97
N PRO A 292 11.01 16.26 22.20
CA PRO A 292 11.64 15.10 21.61
C PRO A 292 12.40 14.27 22.66
N ALA A 293 12.35 12.96 22.53
CA ALA A 293 13.09 12.02 23.35
C ALA A 293 13.73 10.92 22.49
N SER A 294 14.92 10.46 22.89
CA SER A 294 15.55 9.28 22.30
C SER A 294 14.94 8.01 22.90
N THR A 295 14.60 7.03 22.06
CA THR A 295 13.98 5.78 22.50
C THR A 295 14.46 4.62 21.63
N LYS A 296 14.59 3.43 22.24
CA LYS A 296 15.02 2.22 21.53
C LYS A 296 14.05 1.85 20.42
N ALA A 297 14.59 1.30 19.33
CA ALA A 297 13.83 0.89 18.16
C ALA A 297 12.73 -0.14 18.46
N GLU A 298 12.89 -0.91 19.53
CA GLU A 298 11.96 -1.96 19.97
C GLU A 298 10.66 -1.46 20.60
N VAL A 299 10.54 -0.16 20.90
CA VAL A 299 9.34 0.37 21.55
C VAL A 299 8.25 0.61 20.51
N ALA A 300 7.03 0.15 20.81
CA ALA A 300 5.86 0.37 19.97
C ALA A 300 5.24 1.76 20.26
N VAL A 301 5.21 2.65 19.27
CA VAL A 301 4.54 3.96 19.37
C VAL A 301 3.84 4.34 18.06
N PHE A 302 3.15 5.49 18.01
CA PHE A 302 2.47 5.91 16.78
C PHE A 302 3.46 6.19 15.65
N THR A 303 2.98 6.04 14.42
CA THR A 303 3.75 6.38 13.22
C THR A 303 3.04 7.45 12.41
N THR A 304 3.81 8.19 11.63
CA THR A 304 3.31 9.20 10.69
C THR A 304 4.24 9.22 9.48
N CYS A 305 3.66 9.39 8.31
CA CYS A 305 4.36 9.44 7.04
C CYS A 305 4.20 10.82 6.40
N VAL A 306 5.17 11.22 5.61
CA VAL A 306 5.21 12.49 4.89
C VAL A 306 5.55 12.23 3.42
N SER A 307 4.93 13.02 2.54
CA SER A 307 5.13 13.05 1.09
C SER A 307 5.43 14.49 0.65
N GLU A 308 6.34 14.67 -0.29
CA GLU A 308 6.87 15.99 -0.68
C GLU A 308 6.18 16.60 -1.89
N GLY A 309 5.63 15.82 -2.81
CA GLY A 309 5.11 16.39 -4.05
C GLY A 309 5.25 15.51 -5.26
#